data_AF-A0A1F6HT90-F1
#
_entry.id   AF-A0A1F6HT90-F1
#
_cell.length_a   1.000
_cell.length_b   1.000
_cell.length_c   1.000
_cell.angle_alpha   90.00
_cell.angle_beta   90.00
_cell.angle_gamma   90.00
#
_symmetry.space_group_name_H-M   'P 1'
#
loop_
_entity.id
_entity.type
_entity.pdbx_description
1 polymer ?
#
loop_
_entity_poly.entity_id
_entity_poly.type
_entity_poly.pdbx_seq_one_letter_code
_entity_poly.pdbx_strand_id
1 'polypeptide(L)'
;METAFGIKNKFRSGKKKFLIILVIFIIILLLSLFVGGTSKKIFKIENEATGRGVAGIQTNPTAIPGSRSDTTKQLATVVKVIDGDTITVSINGKNEVVRIIGIDTPEVVDPRKKVECFGKEASEKAKVIFEENKTVLLESDPTQGERDRYQRLLRYVWIDDDKTDFGKFMIGEGYASEYTYIVPYKYQNEYKQVEIEASEAKRGLWADNACDSNTTISPTTKQQPSVNASDGDRDCSDFETHDEAQAYFEGKGGSPTNNVDRLDADGDGIACESLP
;
A
#
# COMPACT_ATOMS: atom_id res chain seq x y z
N MET A 1 -32.24 44.09 41.20
CA MET A 1 -30.88 44.43 41.65
C MET A 1 -30.01 43.20 41.47
N GLU A 2 -28.78 43.41 41.00
CA GLU A 2 -27.67 42.45 40.82
C GLU A 2 -27.76 41.44 39.66
N THR A 3 -26.74 41.21 38.82
CA THR A 3 -25.63 42.02 38.28
C THR A 3 -25.01 41.17 37.16
N ALA A 4 -24.76 41.77 35.99
CA ALA A 4 -24.05 41.15 34.88
C ALA A 4 -22.53 41.38 35.01
N PHE A 5 -21.72 40.32 35.11
CA PHE A 5 -20.26 40.43 34.90
C PHE A 5 -19.65 39.06 34.56
N GLY A 6 -19.20 38.86 33.31
CA GLY A 6 -18.57 37.59 32.97
C GLY A 6 -18.11 37.36 31.53
N ILE A 7 -17.87 38.39 30.70
CA ILE A 7 -17.31 38.18 29.34
C ILE A 7 -16.31 39.28 28.99
N LYS A 8 -15.08 39.24 29.52
CA LYS A 8 -13.98 40.10 29.00
C LYS A 8 -12.58 39.48 28.89
N ASN A 9 -12.35 38.21 29.22
CA ASN A 9 -10.97 37.67 29.25
C ASN A 9 -10.54 36.77 28.08
N LYS A 10 -11.39 36.45 27.10
CA LYS A 10 -10.99 35.55 25.99
C LYS A 10 -10.32 36.23 24.79
N PHE A 11 -10.41 37.56 24.67
CA PHE A 11 -9.96 38.28 23.45
C PHE A 11 -8.49 38.78 23.48
N ARG A 12 -7.80 38.67 24.62
CA ARG A 12 -6.43 39.21 24.80
C ARG A 12 -5.32 38.17 24.54
N SER A 13 -5.67 36.89 24.43
CA SER A 13 -4.71 35.78 24.24
C SER A 13 -4.32 35.58 22.77
N GLY A 14 -5.26 35.73 21.83
CA GLY A 14 -5.01 35.52 20.40
C GLY A 14 -4.02 36.52 19.79
N LYS A 15 -4.09 37.80 20.18
CA LYS A 15 -3.18 38.84 19.66
C LYS A 15 -1.73 38.63 20.13
N LYS A 16 -1.52 38.08 21.34
CA LYS A 16 -0.17 37.77 21.85
C LYS A 16 0.44 36.56 21.12
N LYS A 17 -0.34 35.51 20.87
CA LYS A 17 0.11 34.34 20.10
C LYS A 17 0.44 34.71 18.64
N PHE A 18 -0.38 35.56 18.02
CA PHE A 18 -0.13 36.06 16.67
C PHE A 18 1.13 36.92 16.57
N LEU A 19 1.38 37.80 17.54
CA LEU A 19 2.60 38.62 17.58
C LEU A 19 3.86 37.76 17.75
N ILE A 20 3.82 36.72 18.57
CA ILE A 20 4.96 35.81 18.78
C ILE A 20 5.28 35.03 17.50
N ILE A 21 4.26 34.52 16.79
CA ILE A 21 4.45 33.80 15.52
C ILE A 21 5.04 34.72 14.45
N LEU A 22 4.56 35.97 14.36
CA LEU A 22 5.08 36.97 13.42
C LEU A 22 6.56 37.29 13.68
N VAL A 23 6.95 37.44 14.96
CA VAL A 23 8.35 37.71 15.34
C VAL A 23 9.27 36.53 15.03
N ILE A 24 8.83 35.29 15.30
CA ILE A 24 9.60 34.08 14.96
C ILE A 24 9.80 33.99 13.43
N PHE A 25 8.77 34.28 12.64
CA PHE A 25 8.86 34.23 11.18
C PHE A 25 9.85 35.27 10.62
N ILE A 26 9.85 36.50 11.18
CA ILE A 26 10.81 37.55 10.80
C ILE A 26 12.25 37.16 11.19
N ILE A 27 12.46 36.53 12.36
CA ILE A 27 13.78 36.06 12.79
C ILE A 27 14.30 34.95 11.86
N ILE A 28 13.45 34.00 11.45
CA ILE A 28 13.81 32.94 10.49
C ILE A 28 14.16 33.55 9.12
N LEU A 29 13.38 34.53 8.64
CA LEU A 29 13.65 35.23 7.39
C LEU A 29 15.00 35.98 7.43
N LEU A 30 15.32 36.62 8.56
CA LEU A 30 16.60 37.32 8.75
C LEU A 30 17.79 36.35 8.86
N LEU A 31 17.61 35.17 9.47
CA LEU A 31 18.64 34.13 9.53
C LEU A 31 18.92 33.49 8.16
N SER A 32 17.91 33.40 7.28
CA SER A 32 18.07 32.86 5.92
C SER A 32 18.85 33.79 4.97
N LEU A 33 19.06 35.06 5.33
CA LEU A 33 19.88 36.01 4.58
C LEU A 33 21.39 35.93 4.93
N PHE A 34 21.79 35.05 5.85
CA PHE A 34 23.18 34.91 6.32
C PHE A 34 23.86 33.58 5.92
N VAL A 35 23.44 32.96 4.81
CA VAL A 35 24.22 31.91 4.13
C VAL A 35 24.76 32.48 2.82
N GLY A 36 25.71 33.40 2.95
CA GLY A 36 26.49 33.95 1.86
C GLY A 36 27.97 33.66 2.04
N GLY A 37 28.51 32.76 1.22
CA GLY A 37 29.92 32.78 0.84
C GLY A 37 30.87 31.86 1.62
N THR A 38 31.12 30.67 1.08
CA THR A 38 32.48 30.10 1.11
C THR A 38 32.90 29.74 -0.31
N SER A 39 33.87 30.51 -0.80
CA SER A 39 34.54 30.34 -2.08
C SER A 39 34.99 28.89 -2.31
N LYS A 40 34.57 28.33 -3.45
CA LYS A 40 35.07 27.06 -3.97
C LYS A 40 36.53 27.27 -4.37
N LYS A 41 37.47 26.95 -3.48
CA LYS A 41 38.90 26.90 -3.78
C LYS A 41 39.12 25.77 -4.79
N ILE A 42 39.37 26.14 -6.05
CA ILE A 42 39.79 25.20 -7.10
C ILE A 42 41.20 24.75 -6.74
N PHE A 43 41.34 23.51 -6.30
CA PHE A 43 42.63 22.87 -6.05
C PHE A 43 43.16 22.35 -7.38
N LYS A 44 44.15 23.05 -7.94
CA LYS A 44 44.89 22.65 -9.14
C LYS A 44 45.90 21.58 -8.71
N ILE A 45 45.68 20.33 -9.08
CA ILE A 45 46.69 19.28 -8.94
C ILE A 45 47.64 19.39 -10.13
N GLU A 46 48.84 19.89 -9.88
CA GLU A 46 49.98 19.77 -10.78
C GLU A 46 50.67 18.42 -10.45
N ASN A 47 50.53 17.45 -11.34
CA ASN A 47 51.33 16.23 -11.30
C ASN A 47 52.59 16.46 -12.13
N GLU A 48 53.72 16.70 -11.47
CA GLU A 48 55.04 16.54 -12.07
C GLU A 48 55.34 15.04 -12.20
N ALA A 49 55.24 14.52 -13.41
CA ALA A 49 55.76 13.21 -13.77
C ALA A 49 56.97 13.39 -14.70
N THR A 50 58.15 13.38 -14.09
CA THR A 50 59.44 13.26 -14.75
C THR A 50 59.60 11.84 -15.28
N GLY A 51 59.86 11.65 -16.58
CA GLY A 51 60.44 10.39 -17.07
C GLY A 51 60.11 9.98 -18.50
N ARG A 52 61.09 10.20 -19.38
CA ARG A 52 61.51 9.36 -20.54
C ARG A 52 60.44 8.80 -21.48
N GLY A 53 60.49 9.28 -22.72
CA GLY A 53 59.60 8.91 -23.80
C GLY A 53 59.68 7.45 -24.27
N VAL A 54 58.56 7.02 -24.85
CA VAL A 54 58.48 5.94 -25.84
C VAL A 54 57.38 6.33 -26.83
N ALA A 55 57.60 5.99 -28.09
CA ALA A 55 56.87 6.44 -29.27
C ALA A 55 55.38 6.05 -29.30
N GLY A 56 54.65 6.80 -30.13
CA GLY A 56 53.20 6.84 -30.31
C GLY A 56 52.40 5.54 -30.21
N ILE A 57 51.31 5.63 -29.47
CA ILE A 57 50.12 4.79 -29.63
C ILE A 57 48.92 5.75 -29.66
N GLN A 58 48.25 5.84 -30.81
CA GLN A 58 46.93 6.46 -30.89
C GLN A 58 45.97 5.63 -30.06
N THR A 59 45.55 6.14 -28.90
CA THR A 59 44.45 5.57 -28.15
C THR A 59 43.19 6.35 -28.51
N ASN A 60 42.31 5.70 -29.26
CA ASN A 60 40.91 6.10 -29.34
C ASN A 60 40.39 6.29 -27.90
N PRO A 61 39.61 7.34 -27.61
CA PRO A 61 38.92 7.42 -26.33
C PRO A 61 37.93 6.27 -26.27
N THR A 62 38.31 5.19 -25.61
CA THR A 62 37.40 4.15 -25.12
C THR A 62 36.37 4.88 -24.28
N ALA A 63 35.16 5.03 -24.83
CA ALA A 63 34.00 5.45 -24.10
C ALA A 63 33.91 4.57 -22.85
N ILE A 64 34.09 5.17 -21.68
CA ILE A 64 33.71 4.56 -20.42
C ILE A 64 32.20 4.33 -20.59
N PRO A 65 31.70 3.08 -20.63
CA PRO A 65 30.27 2.88 -20.52
C PRO A 65 29.93 3.35 -19.10
N GLY A 66 29.39 4.57 -19.03
CA GLY A 66 28.71 5.03 -17.84
C GLY A 66 27.65 3.99 -17.54
N SER A 67 27.90 3.19 -16.49
CA SER A 67 26.93 2.31 -15.87
C SER A 67 25.81 3.21 -15.33
N ARG A 68 24.88 3.58 -16.21
CA ARG A 68 23.52 3.86 -15.79
C ARG A 68 22.96 2.49 -15.47
N SER A 69 22.84 2.20 -14.18
CA SER A 69 21.98 1.14 -13.68
C SER A 69 20.53 1.52 -14.03
N ASP A 70 20.20 1.39 -15.31
CA ASP A 70 18.84 1.52 -15.79
C ASP A 70 18.11 0.27 -15.30
N THR A 71 17.42 0.39 -14.18
CA THR A 71 16.64 -0.72 -13.63
C THR A 71 15.45 -0.86 -14.55
N THR A 72 15.61 -1.67 -15.60
CA THR A 72 14.63 -1.77 -16.67
C THR A 72 13.40 -2.45 -16.10
N LYS A 73 12.29 -1.70 -15.97
CA LYS A 73 11.03 -2.28 -15.56
C LYS A 73 10.47 -3.14 -16.69
N GLN A 74 9.89 -4.27 -16.33
CA GLN A 74 9.32 -5.23 -17.27
C GLN A 74 7.81 -5.12 -17.29
N LEU A 75 7.23 -4.93 -18.48
CA LEU A 75 5.78 -4.93 -18.66
C LEU A 75 5.19 -6.32 -18.39
N ALA A 76 4.09 -6.36 -17.66
CA ALA A 76 3.34 -7.58 -17.36
C ALA A 76 1.83 -7.29 -17.30
N THR A 77 1.03 -8.35 -17.47
CA THR A 77 -0.44 -8.28 -17.31
C THR A 77 -0.86 -9.07 -16.08
N VAL A 78 -1.61 -8.46 -15.17
CA VAL A 78 -2.14 -9.15 -13.99
C VAL A 78 -3.24 -10.12 -14.42
N VAL A 79 -3.06 -11.38 -14.06
CA VAL A 79 -3.97 -12.50 -14.37
C VAL A 79 -4.89 -12.78 -13.19
N LYS A 80 -4.33 -12.79 -11.97
CA LYS A 80 -5.06 -13.13 -10.75
C LYS A 80 -4.42 -12.47 -9.54
N VAL A 81 -5.24 -11.97 -8.62
CA VAL A 81 -4.80 -11.60 -7.27
C VAL A 81 -4.96 -12.82 -6.36
N ILE A 82 -3.87 -13.26 -5.73
CA ILE A 82 -3.89 -14.41 -4.80
C ILE A 82 -4.16 -13.89 -3.39
N ASP A 83 -3.40 -12.87 -2.98
CA ASP A 83 -3.57 -12.15 -1.72
C ASP A 83 -3.10 -10.70 -1.89
N GLY A 84 -3.19 -9.87 -0.86
CA GLY A 84 -2.81 -8.45 -0.88
C GLY A 84 -1.35 -8.18 -1.23
N ASP A 85 -0.46 -9.15 -1.03
CA ASP A 85 0.97 -9.07 -1.34
C ASP A 85 1.44 -10.00 -2.49
N THR A 86 0.52 -10.79 -3.06
CA THR A 86 0.86 -11.86 -4.00
C THR A 86 -0.11 -11.87 -5.18
N ILE A 87 0.46 -11.76 -6.39
CA ILE A 87 -0.29 -11.76 -7.65
C ILE A 87 0.28 -12.77 -8.64
N THR A 88 -0.55 -13.25 -9.56
CA THR A 88 -0.12 -13.95 -10.77
C THR A 88 -0.16 -12.98 -11.94
N VAL A 89 0.93 -12.92 -12.70
CA VAL A 89 1.08 -12.07 -13.87
C VAL A 89 1.47 -12.90 -15.09
N SER A 90 1.08 -12.44 -16.27
CA SER A 90 1.56 -12.95 -17.56
C SER A 90 2.69 -12.07 -18.05
N ILE A 91 3.85 -12.69 -18.29
CA ILE A 91 5.05 -12.06 -18.83
C ILE A 91 5.39 -12.81 -20.13
N ASN A 92 5.32 -12.13 -21.27
CA ASN A 92 5.56 -12.73 -22.58
C ASN A 92 4.76 -14.03 -22.82
N GLY A 93 3.51 -14.07 -22.33
CA GLY A 93 2.62 -15.23 -22.47
C GLY A 93 2.83 -16.36 -21.45
N LYS A 94 3.75 -16.20 -20.49
CA LYS A 94 3.96 -17.16 -19.40
C LYS A 94 3.46 -16.60 -18.08
N ASN A 95 2.68 -17.40 -17.35
CA ASN A 95 2.23 -17.05 -16.01
C ASN A 95 3.35 -17.23 -14.99
N GLU A 96 3.57 -16.21 -14.17
CA GLU A 96 4.53 -16.16 -13.07
C GLU A 96 3.82 -15.66 -11.80
N VAL A 97 4.13 -16.25 -10.66
CA VAL A 97 3.67 -15.75 -9.36
C VAL A 97 4.68 -14.75 -8.84
N VAL A 98 4.21 -13.57 -8.45
CA VAL A 98 5.01 -12.47 -7.92
C VAL A 98 4.66 -12.27 -6.44
N ARG A 99 5.69 -12.26 -5.58
CA ARG A 99 5.62 -11.75 -4.22
C ARG A 99 6.15 -10.32 -4.22
N ILE A 100 5.32 -9.38 -3.80
CA ILE A 100 5.64 -7.96 -3.83
C ILE A 100 6.71 -7.68 -2.76
N ILE A 101 7.80 -7.01 -3.12
CA ILE A 101 8.89 -6.73 -2.18
C ILE A 101 8.44 -5.68 -1.14
N GLY A 102 8.81 -5.89 0.13
CA GLY A 102 8.76 -4.86 1.16
C GLY A 102 7.44 -4.73 1.92
N ILE A 103 6.41 -5.48 1.55
CA ILE A 103 5.09 -5.44 2.21
C ILE A 103 4.71 -6.81 2.77
N ASP A 104 3.84 -6.86 3.76
CA ASP A 104 3.14 -8.06 4.22
C ASP A 104 1.69 -7.70 4.51
N THR A 105 0.75 -8.52 4.03
CA THR A 105 -0.69 -8.32 4.28
C THR A 105 -1.19 -9.33 5.29
N PRO A 106 -2.16 -8.98 6.16
CA PRO A 106 -2.71 -9.94 7.10
C PRO A 106 -3.31 -11.14 6.36
N GLU A 107 -2.92 -12.35 6.77
CA GLU A 107 -3.18 -13.60 6.05
C GLU A 107 -4.67 -13.99 6.05
N VAL A 108 -5.20 -14.33 4.87
CA VAL A 108 -6.59 -14.78 4.66
C VAL A 108 -6.73 -16.20 4.13
N VAL A 109 -5.70 -16.78 3.52
CA VAL A 109 -5.84 -17.94 2.64
C VAL A 109 -5.26 -19.25 3.17
N ASP A 110 -4.51 -19.25 4.29
CA ASP A 110 -4.08 -20.51 4.94
C ASP A 110 -5.26 -21.15 5.71
N PRO A 111 -5.85 -22.28 5.24
CA PRO A 111 -7.00 -22.92 5.88
C PRO A 111 -6.69 -23.49 7.27
N ARG A 112 -5.40 -23.52 7.65
CA ARG A 112 -4.91 -24.01 8.94
C ARG A 112 -4.71 -22.88 9.94
N LYS A 113 -4.85 -21.62 9.52
CA LYS A 113 -4.70 -20.43 10.35
C LYS A 113 -6.03 -19.70 10.44
N LYS A 114 -6.21 -18.98 11.56
CA LYS A 114 -7.31 -18.02 11.68
C LYS A 114 -7.01 -16.87 10.72
N VAL A 115 -8.02 -16.43 9.96
CA VAL A 115 -7.93 -15.18 9.18
C VAL A 115 -7.43 -14.08 10.10
N GLU A 116 -6.33 -13.47 9.71
CA GLU A 116 -5.75 -12.37 10.46
C GLU A 116 -6.65 -11.15 10.32
N CYS A 117 -6.69 -10.34 11.38
CA CYS A 117 -7.48 -9.10 11.35
C CYS A 117 -7.11 -8.28 10.11
N PHE A 118 -8.13 -7.74 9.42
CA PHE A 118 -7.96 -6.86 8.28
C PHE A 118 -7.44 -7.52 6.99
N GLY A 119 -7.30 -8.85 7.00
CA GLY A 119 -6.79 -9.56 5.84
C GLY A 119 -7.77 -9.54 4.66
N LYS A 120 -9.08 -9.70 4.90
CA LYS A 120 -10.09 -9.70 3.84
C LYS A 120 -10.10 -8.36 3.12
N GLU A 121 -10.07 -7.27 3.88
CA GLU A 121 -10.03 -5.90 3.41
C GLU A 121 -8.77 -5.62 2.59
N ALA A 122 -7.61 -6.16 3.00
CA ALA A 122 -6.36 -6.04 2.26
C ALA A 122 -6.40 -6.76 0.91
N SER A 123 -6.87 -8.00 0.87
CA SER A 123 -6.97 -8.75 -0.38
C SER A 123 -8.02 -8.14 -1.33
N GLU A 124 -9.15 -7.69 -0.80
CA GLU A 124 -10.18 -6.98 -1.59
C GLU A 124 -9.66 -5.67 -2.16
N LYS A 125 -8.91 -4.89 -1.38
CA LYS A 125 -8.29 -3.66 -1.89
C LYS A 125 -7.35 -3.95 -3.05
N ALA A 126 -6.50 -4.97 -2.94
CA ALA A 126 -5.62 -5.38 -4.02
C ALA A 126 -6.40 -5.81 -5.28
N LYS A 127 -7.48 -6.58 -5.11
CA LYS A 127 -8.36 -6.99 -6.22
C LYS A 127 -8.91 -5.78 -6.98
N VAL A 128 -9.52 -4.83 -6.27
CA VAL A 128 -10.08 -3.61 -6.89
C VAL A 128 -9.01 -2.82 -7.65
N ILE A 129 -7.83 -2.62 -7.06
CA ILE A 129 -6.75 -1.86 -7.72
C ILE A 129 -6.30 -2.56 -9.00
N PHE A 130 -6.12 -3.89 -8.98
CA PHE A 130 -5.69 -4.65 -10.15
C PHE A 130 -6.81 -4.99 -11.14
N GLU A 131 -8.07 -4.74 -10.80
CA GLU A 131 -9.17 -4.71 -11.76
C GLU A 131 -9.09 -3.48 -12.65
N GLU A 132 -8.76 -2.32 -12.06
CA GLU A 132 -8.54 -1.07 -12.77
C GLU A 132 -7.16 -1.00 -13.44
N ASN A 133 -6.16 -1.71 -12.89
CA ASN A 133 -4.76 -1.71 -13.36
C ASN A 133 -4.30 -3.09 -13.81
N LYS A 134 -4.86 -3.59 -14.92
CA LYS A 134 -4.46 -4.91 -15.47
C LYS A 134 -3.05 -4.92 -16.06
N THR A 135 -2.52 -3.79 -16.51
CA THR A 135 -1.17 -3.69 -17.06
C THR A 135 -0.27 -3.02 -16.04
N VAL A 136 0.83 -3.67 -15.68
CA VAL A 136 1.75 -3.22 -14.63
C VAL A 136 3.20 -3.30 -15.09
N LEU A 137 4.06 -2.56 -14.39
CA LEU A 137 5.51 -2.61 -14.58
C LEU A 137 6.16 -3.28 -13.37
N LEU A 138 6.93 -4.34 -13.63
CA LEU A 138 7.64 -5.10 -12.62
C LEU A 138 9.09 -4.63 -12.54
N GLU A 139 9.51 -4.22 -11.36
CA GLU A 139 10.90 -3.80 -11.12
C GLU A 139 11.62 -4.80 -10.21
N SER A 140 12.81 -5.23 -10.61
CA SER A 140 13.66 -6.06 -9.77
C SER A 140 14.50 -5.22 -8.81
N ASP A 141 14.89 -5.81 -7.69
CA ASP A 141 15.82 -5.21 -6.74
C ASP A 141 17.12 -6.03 -6.69
N PRO A 142 18.28 -5.49 -7.13
CA PRO A 142 19.55 -6.20 -7.07
C PRO A 142 20.02 -6.57 -5.66
N THR A 143 19.48 -5.92 -4.61
CA THR A 143 19.74 -6.28 -3.22
C THR A 143 18.96 -7.52 -2.77
N GLN A 144 17.90 -7.87 -3.51
CA GLN A 144 17.04 -9.01 -3.23
C GLN A 144 17.34 -10.16 -4.19
N GLY A 145 16.91 -11.36 -3.83
CA GLY A 145 16.92 -12.49 -4.76
C GLY A 145 15.96 -12.27 -5.92
N GLU A 146 16.20 -12.95 -7.04
CA GLU A 146 15.25 -12.96 -8.16
C GLU A 146 13.94 -13.69 -7.79
N ARG A 147 14.06 -14.74 -6.99
CA ARG A 147 12.95 -15.54 -6.47
C ARG A 147 13.13 -15.85 -4.99
N ASP A 148 12.02 -16.07 -4.31
CA ASP A 148 12.03 -16.58 -2.94
C ASP A 148 12.17 -18.12 -2.90
N ARG A 149 12.16 -18.68 -1.68
CA ARG A 149 12.24 -20.13 -1.44
C ARG A 149 11.07 -20.93 -2.04
N TYR A 150 9.95 -20.28 -2.33
CA TYR A 150 8.76 -20.86 -2.95
C TYR A 150 8.73 -20.67 -4.47
N GLN A 151 9.84 -20.18 -5.05
CA GLN A 151 9.98 -19.91 -6.47
C GLN A 151 9.06 -18.79 -6.99
N ARG A 152 8.55 -17.91 -6.13
CA ARG A 152 7.83 -16.70 -6.55
C ARG A 152 8.84 -15.63 -6.96
N LEU A 153 8.56 -14.91 -8.04
CA LEU A 153 9.36 -13.74 -8.44
C LEU A 153 9.26 -12.65 -7.37
N LEU A 154 10.39 -12.04 -7.04
CA LEU A 154 10.45 -10.89 -6.13
C LEU A 154 10.50 -9.61 -6.95
N ARG A 155 9.45 -8.80 -6.87
CA ARG A 155 9.33 -7.56 -7.66
C ARG A 155 8.65 -6.44 -6.86
N TYR A 156 9.00 -5.19 -7.18
CA TYR A 156 8.07 -4.08 -6.99
C TYR A 156 7.07 -4.06 -8.13
N VAL A 157 5.85 -3.61 -7.84
CA VAL A 157 4.76 -3.53 -8.81
C VAL A 157 4.36 -2.07 -8.95
N TRP A 158 4.52 -1.55 -10.17
CA TRP A 158 4.19 -0.17 -10.52
C TRP A 158 2.92 -0.16 -11.37
N ILE A 159 1.98 0.70 -10.99
CA ILE A 159 0.68 0.90 -11.65
C ILE A 159 0.59 2.34 -12.18
N ASP A 160 -0.52 2.69 -12.84
CA ASP A 160 -0.77 4.04 -13.40
C ASP A 160 0.32 4.56 -14.36
N ASP A 161 0.88 3.67 -15.19
CA ASP A 161 2.01 3.94 -16.09
C ASP A 161 3.28 4.42 -15.34
N ASP A 162 3.75 3.63 -14.37
CA ASP A 162 4.97 3.89 -13.59
C ASP A 162 4.88 5.06 -12.58
N LYS A 163 3.66 5.51 -12.26
CA LYS A 163 3.46 6.67 -11.36
C LYS A 163 3.26 6.26 -9.91
N THR A 164 2.71 5.08 -9.69
CA THR A 164 2.31 4.63 -8.36
C THR A 164 3.01 3.32 -8.04
N ASP A 165 3.79 3.29 -6.97
CA ASP A 165 4.28 2.06 -6.35
C ASP A 165 3.14 1.44 -5.53
N PHE A 166 2.65 0.29 -5.99
CA PHE A 166 1.55 -0.43 -5.34
C PHE A 166 1.87 -0.80 -3.88
N GLY A 167 3.09 -1.28 -3.60
CA GLY A 167 3.45 -1.73 -2.26
C GLY A 167 3.45 -0.56 -1.27
N LYS A 168 4.05 0.55 -1.68
CA LYS A 168 4.04 1.79 -0.90
C LYS A 168 2.62 2.31 -0.67
N PHE A 169 1.76 2.26 -1.69
CA PHE A 169 0.35 2.64 -1.59
C PHE A 169 -0.39 1.80 -0.55
N MET A 170 -0.25 0.46 -0.61
CA MET A 170 -0.92 -0.45 0.32
C MET A 170 -0.51 -0.19 1.77
N ILE A 171 0.77 0.08 2.03
CA ILE A 171 1.23 0.48 3.38
C ILE A 171 0.64 1.84 3.78
N GLY A 172 0.72 2.83 2.91
CA GLY A 172 0.25 4.20 3.19
C GLY A 172 -1.25 4.29 3.50
N GLU A 173 -2.05 3.39 2.92
CA GLU A 173 -3.49 3.28 3.18
C GLU A 173 -3.83 2.32 4.33
N GLY A 174 -2.84 1.67 4.93
CA GLY A 174 -3.00 0.75 6.06
C GLY A 174 -3.58 -0.61 5.67
N TYR A 175 -3.37 -1.08 4.44
CA TYR A 175 -3.74 -2.43 4.00
C TYR A 175 -2.57 -3.42 4.06
N ALA A 176 -1.36 -2.95 4.31
CA ALA A 176 -0.16 -3.76 4.48
C ALA A 176 0.76 -3.14 5.53
N SER A 177 1.65 -3.95 6.09
CA SER A 177 2.75 -3.52 6.94
C SER A 177 4.08 -3.59 6.20
N GLU A 178 5.07 -2.83 6.64
CA GLU A 178 6.44 -2.92 6.14
C GLU A 178 7.05 -4.26 6.52
N TYR A 179 7.66 -4.94 5.55
CA TYR A 179 8.28 -6.23 5.78
C TYR A 179 9.69 -6.31 5.20
N THR A 180 10.66 -6.33 6.10
CA THR A 180 12.07 -6.59 5.80
C THR A 180 12.43 -8.01 6.21
N TYR A 181 12.81 -8.85 5.24
CA TYR A 181 13.15 -10.24 5.53
C TYR A 181 14.56 -10.43 6.11
N ILE A 182 15.61 -10.12 5.35
CA ILE A 182 17.02 -10.31 5.78
C ILE A 182 17.85 -9.05 5.55
N VAL A 183 17.83 -8.52 4.33
CA VAL A 183 18.64 -7.36 3.95
C VAL A 183 17.74 -6.19 3.57
N PRO A 184 18.16 -4.94 3.82
CA PRO A 184 17.43 -3.78 3.34
C PRO A 184 17.23 -3.80 1.83
N TYR A 185 16.04 -3.43 1.40
CA TYR A 185 15.65 -3.29 0.00
C TYR A 185 15.63 -1.82 -0.43
N LYS A 186 15.62 -1.58 -1.74
CA LYS A 186 15.75 -0.26 -2.39
C LYS A 186 14.87 0.83 -1.78
N TYR A 187 13.61 0.54 -1.49
CA TYR A 187 12.61 1.51 -1.01
C TYR A 187 12.32 1.45 0.50
N GLN A 188 13.10 0.69 1.28
CA GLN A 188 12.78 0.37 2.68
C GLN A 188 12.53 1.62 3.54
N ASN A 189 13.38 2.63 3.45
CA ASN A 189 13.23 3.83 4.29
C ASN A 189 11.92 4.57 3.98
N GLU A 190 11.48 4.55 2.72
CA GLU A 190 10.24 5.19 2.31
C GLU A 190 9.03 4.40 2.78
N TYR A 191 9.09 3.07 2.71
CA TYR A 191 8.03 2.17 3.18
C TYR A 191 7.83 2.30 4.69
N LYS A 192 8.92 2.31 5.46
CA LYS A 192 8.89 2.57 6.92
C LYS A 192 8.29 3.93 7.24
N GLN A 193 8.63 4.96 6.46
CA GLN A 193 8.10 6.30 6.67
C GLN A 193 6.58 6.36 6.42
N VAL A 194 6.10 5.75 5.32
CA VAL A 194 4.64 5.75 5.05
C VAL A 194 3.86 4.86 6.01
N GLU A 195 4.47 3.81 6.57
CA GLU A 195 3.85 3.01 7.64
C GLU A 195 3.64 3.83 8.90
N ILE A 196 4.64 4.61 9.33
CA ILE A 196 4.53 5.53 10.47
C ILE A 196 3.39 6.52 10.22
N GLU A 197 3.33 7.13 9.03
CA GLU A 197 2.28 8.07 8.67
C GLU A 197 0.88 7.43 8.66
N ALA A 198 0.74 6.21 8.15
CA ALA A 198 -0.51 5.47 8.15
C ALA A 198 -0.97 5.14 9.59
N SER A 199 -0.02 4.76 10.45
CA SER A 199 -0.26 4.44 11.85
C SER A 199 -0.68 5.68 12.66
N GLU A 200 0.03 6.80 12.52
CA GLU A 200 -0.30 8.08 13.17
C GLU A 200 -1.66 8.62 12.70
N ALA A 201 -2.00 8.39 11.43
CA ALA A 201 -3.29 8.75 10.85
C ALA A 201 -4.40 7.72 11.14
N LYS A 202 -4.11 6.62 11.83
CA LYS A 202 -5.04 5.52 12.14
C LYS A 202 -5.78 4.98 10.91
N ARG A 203 -5.07 4.78 9.81
CA ARG A 203 -5.63 4.27 8.54
C ARG A 203 -5.69 2.74 8.55
N GLY A 204 -6.70 2.18 7.88
CA GLY A 204 -6.82 0.74 7.66
C GLY A 204 -6.61 -0.09 8.93
N LEU A 205 -5.64 -1.01 8.90
CA LEU A 205 -5.26 -1.90 9.99
C LEU A 205 -4.85 -1.17 11.29
N TRP A 206 -4.51 0.12 11.20
CA TRP A 206 -4.13 0.97 12.33
C TRP A 206 -5.32 1.69 12.98
N ALA A 207 -6.53 1.56 12.44
CA ALA A 207 -7.72 2.16 13.03
C ALA A 207 -8.05 1.51 14.38
N ASP A 208 -8.55 2.30 15.34
CA ASP A 208 -8.85 1.82 16.70
C ASP A 208 -9.82 0.63 16.73
N ASN A 209 -10.68 0.53 15.71
CA ASN A 209 -11.71 -0.48 15.56
C ASN A 209 -11.45 -1.45 14.39
N ALA A 210 -10.26 -1.44 13.78
CA ALA A 210 -9.93 -2.27 12.62
C ALA A 210 -10.14 -3.77 12.87
N CYS A 211 -9.94 -4.19 14.12
CA CYS A 211 -10.04 -5.59 14.55
C CYS A 211 -11.23 -5.86 15.48
N ASP A 212 -12.13 -4.90 15.64
CA ASP A 212 -13.29 -5.08 16.50
C ASP A 212 -14.28 -6.00 15.79
N SER A 213 -14.44 -7.22 16.30
CA SER A 213 -15.34 -8.24 15.76
C SER A 213 -16.83 -7.84 15.79
N ASN A 214 -17.15 -6.62 16.24
CA ASN A 214 -18.49 -6.04 16.34
C ASN A 214 -18.72 -4.83 15.43
N THR A 215 -17.74 -4.39 14.63
CA THR A 215 -17.96 -3.27 13.70
C THR A 215 -18.19 -3.76 12.29
N THR A 216 -19.43 -4.19 12.03
CA THR A 216 -20.01 -4.09 10.69
C THR A 216 -19.92 -2.62 10.28
N ILE A 217 -19.01 -2.28 9.36
CA ILE A 217 -19.00 -0.95 8.76
C ILE A 217 -20.36 -0.78 8.07
N SER A 218 -21.19 0.07 8.66
CA SER A 218 -22.44 0.52 8.09
C SER A 218 -22.18 1.15 6.72
N PRO A 219 -22.75 0.63 5.61
CA PRO A 219 -23.14 1.52 4.55
C PRO A 219 -24.26 2.40 5.08
N THR A 220 -24.17 3.66 4.74
CA THR A 220 -25.02 4.75 5.19
C THR A 220 -26.51 4.40 5.01
N THR A 221 -27.24 4.57 6.11
CA THR A 221 -28.69 4.50 6.31
C THR A 221 -29.56 4.56 5.04
N LYS A 222 -30.10 3.40 4.63
CA LYS A 222 -31.49 3.29 4.15
C LYS A 222 -32.17 2.12 4.86
N GLN A 223 -32.93 2.51 5.88
CA GLN A 223 -34.10 1.86 6.48
C GLN A 223 -34.34 0.38 6.11
N GLN A 224 -33.97 -0.51 7.02
CA GLN A 224 -34.31 -1.93 7.06
C GLN A 224 -35.72 -2.12 7.65
N PRO A 225 -36.63 -2.87 7.02
CA PRO A 225 -37.74 -3.49 7.72
C PRO A 225 -37.22 -4.74 8.46
N SER A 226 -37.60 -4.86 9.73
CA SER A 226 -37.33 -6.02 10.59
C SER A 226 -38.07 -7.26 10.08
N VAL A 227 -37.37 -8.40 9.98
CA VAL A 227 -38.02 -9.71 10.08
C VAL A 227 -37.21 -10.67 10.95
N ASN A 228 -37.99 -11.46 11.69
CA ASN A 228 -37.64 -12.15 12.90
C ASN A 228 -36.68 -13.32 12.68
N ALA A 229 -35.88 -13.58 13.71
CA ALA A 229 -35.15 -14.82 13.89
C ALA A 229 -36.12 -16.02 14.00
N SER A 230 -35.99 -16.96 13.07
CA SER A 230 -36.32 -18.36 13.28
C SER A 230 -35.21 -19.20 12.64
N ASP A 231 -34.57 -19.99 13.49
CA ASP A 231 -33.45 -20.89 13.22
C ASP A 231 -33.97 -22.14 12.50
N GLY A 232 -34.02 -22.10 11.17
CA GLY A 232 -34.46 -23.20 10.30
C GLY A 232 -33.72 -23.16 8.97
N ASP A 233 -33.57 -24.34 8.35
CA ASP A 233 -32.99 -24.55 7.02
C ASP A 233 -33.66 -23.61 6.01
N ARG A 234 -32.91 -22.62 5.51
CA ARG A 234 -33.40 -21.66 4.53
C ARG A 234 -33.05 -22.11 3.13
N ASP A 235 -33.98 -21.99 2.20
CA ASP A 235 -33.70 -22.23 0.79
C ASP A 235 -33.76 -20.92 -0.01
N CYS A 236 -33.38 -20.98 -1.30
CA CYS A 236 -33.40 -19.80 -2.15
C CYS A 236 -34.79 -19.17 -2.31
N SER A 237 -35.88 -19.91 -2.07
CA SER A 237 -37.24 -19.37 -2.18
C SER A 237 -37.66 -18.53 -0.97
N ASP A 238 -36.88 -18.56 0.12
CA ASP A 238 -37.08 -17.74 1.31
C ASP A 238 -36.58 -16.30 1.16
N PHE A 239 -35.91 -15.96 0.05
CA PHE A 239 -35.31 -14.65 -0.20
C PHE A 239 -35.98 -13.96 -1.39
N GLU A 240 -36.19 -12.64 -1.29
CA GLU A 240 -36.79 -11.86 -2.38
C GLU A 240 -35.77 -11.54 -3.49
N THR A 241 -34.49 -11.42 -3.14
CA THR A 241 -33.42 -11.06 -4.08
C THR A 241 -32.14 -11.87 -3.84
N HIS A 242 -31.30 -11.94 -4.88
CA HIS A 242 -29.97 -12.54 -4.79
C HIS A 242 -29.14 -11.89 -3.67
N ASP A 243 -29.15 -10.55 -3.56
CA ASP A 243 -28.38 -9.82 -2.55
C ASP A 243 -28.79 -10.20 -1.11
N GLU A 244 -30.08 -10.46 -0.87
CA GLU A 244 -30.57 -10.90 0.44
C GLU A 244 -30.10 -12.32 0.77
N ALA A 245 -30.17 -13.23 -0.21
CA ALA A 245 -29.69 -14.60 -0.09
C ALA A 245 -28.17 -14.64 0.13
N GLN A 246 -27.40 -13.84 -0.62
CA GLN A 246 -25.95 -13.73 -0.50
C GLN A 246 -25.55 -13.19 0.88
N ALA A 247 -26.23 -12.14 1.36
CA ALA A 247 -25.96 -11.58 2.68
C ALA A 247 -26.25 -12.59 3.81
N TYR A 248 -27.32 -13.39 3.69
CA TYR A 248 -27.62 -14.46 4.63
C TYR A 248 -26.55 -15.57 4.58
N PHE A 249 -26.21 -16.03 3.37
CA PHE A 249 -25.21 -17.05 3.13
C PHE A 249 -23.87 -16.66 3.75
N GLU A 250 -23.34 -15.48 3.42
CA GLU A 250 -22.10 -14.95 3.99
C GLU A 250 -22.19 -14.73 5.50
N GLY A 251 -23.31 -14.20 5.99
CA GLY A 251 -23.54 -13.93 7.42
C GLY A 251 -23.54 -15.19 8.29
N LYS A 252 -23.82 -16.35 7.69
CA LYS A 252 -23.73 -17.67 8.32
C LYS A 252 -22.41 -18.40 8.05
N GLY A 253 -21.47 -17.76 7.35
CA GLY A 253 -20.15 -18.31 7.02
C GLY A 253 -20.10 -19.08 5.70
N GLY A 254 -21.05 -18.82 4.80
CA GLY A 254 -21.10 -19.33 3.44
C GLY A 254 -19.84 -18.98 2.65
N SER A 255 -19.33 -19.94 1.87
CA SER A 255 -18.15 -19.77 1.03
C SER A 255 -18.10 -20.87 -0.05
N PRO A 256 -17.19 -20.80 -1.04
CA PRO A 256 -16.99 -21.87 -2.03
C PRO A 256 -16.69 -23.25 -1.42
N THR A 257 -16.29 -23.29 -0.15
CA THR A 257 -15.97 -24.51 0.60
C THR A 257 -16.96 -24.83 1.72
N ASN A 258 -17.92 -23.93 1.98
CA ASN A 258 -18.91 -24.07 3.04
C ASN A 258 -20.28 -23.64 2.51
N ASN A 259 -21.01 -24.62 1.97
CA ASN A 259 -22.33 -24.38 1.41
C ASN A 259 -23.40 -24.38 2.51
N VAL A 260 -23.51 -23.25 3.22
CA VAL A 260 -24.52 -23.04 4.26
C VAL A 260 -25.93 -23.17 3.66
N ASP A 261 -26.77 -23.96 4.32
CA ASP A 261 -28.17 -24.24 3.95
C ASP A 261 -28.34 -24.65 2.47
N ARG A 262 -27.26 -25.14 1.84
CA ARG A 262 -27.20 -25.59 0.45
C ARG A 262 -27.57 -24.52 -0.59
N LEU A 263 -27.34 -23.25 -0.28
CA LEU A 263 -27.68 -22.10 -1.12
C LEU A 263 -26.74 -21.87 -2.31
N ASP A 264 -25.50 -22.38 -2.25
CA ASP A 264 -24.46 -22.27 -3.29
C ASP A 264 -24.30 -23.63 -4.00
N ALA A 265 -25.09 -23.85 -5.04
CA ALA A 265 -25.24 -25.17 -5.65
C ALA A 265 -24.03 -25.63 -6.46
N ASP A 266 -23.29 -24.69 -7.07
CA ASP A 266 -22.10 -24.94 -7.89
C ASP A 266 -20.78 -24.71 -7.16
N GLY A 267 -20.83 -24.16 -5.95
CA GLY A 267 -19.71 -24.09 -5.01
C GLY A 267 -18.71 -22.99 -5.37
N ASP A 268 -19.17 -21.91 -5.98
CA ASP A 268 -18.32 -20.80 -6.40
C ASP A 268 -18.31 -19.64 -5.39
N GLY A 269 -19.10 -19.77 -4.32
CA GLY A 269 -19.25 -18.80 -3.24
C GLY A 269 -20.43 -17.84 -3.42
N ILE A 270 -21.22 -18.02 -4.48
CA ILE A 270 -22.39 -17.19 -4.78
C ILE A 270 -23.67 -17.99 -4.50
N ALA A 271 -24.49 -17.50 -3.59
CA ALA A 271 -25.73 -18.14 -3.18
C ALA A 271 -26.89 -17.73 -4.09
N CYS A 272 -27.69 -18.71 -4.48
CA CYS A 272 -28.99 -18.48 -5.12
C CYS A 272 -28.94 -17.57 -6.36
N GLU A 273 -27.96 -17.79 -7.25
CA GLU A 273 -27.72 -17.00 -8.48
C GLU A 273 -28.94 -16.86 -9.41
N SER A 274 -29.96 -17.69 -9.23
CA SER A 274 -31.22 -17.62 -9.98
C SER A 274 -32.21 -16.56 -9.49
N LEU A 275 -31.96 -15.95 -8.33
CA LEU A 275 -32.80 -14.88 -7.78
C LEU A 275 -32.53 -13.55 -8.49
N PRO A 276 -33.54 -12.66 -8.56
CA PRO A 276 -33.41 -11.35 -9.19
C PRO A 276 -32.53 -10.37 -8.41
#